data_AF-A0A9X2HR24-F1
#
_entry.id   AF-A0A9X2HR24-F1
#
_cell.length_a   1.000
_cell.length_b   1.000
_cell.length_c   1.000
_cell.angle_alpha   90.00
_cell.angle_beta   90.00
_cell.angle_gamma   90.00
#
_symmetry.space_group_name_H-M   'P 1'
#
loop_
_entity.id
_entity.type
_entity.pdbx_description
1 polymer ?
#
loop_
_entity_poly.entity_id
_entity_poly.type
_entity_poly.pdbx_seq_one_letter_code
_entity_poly.pdbx_strand_id
1 'polypeptide(L)'
;MRRIAPALLLFATPAGAQVCAGASASMASDGRAFGHLPYGDAPPDDLVAAPAGFALNGCQLRRDVIPDLERLLAAAQGDSLVMGQLRALSCHRSIIRQASVFCRAHPGAPTDADATRAISVAPPGHSEHSTGYTLDFAIRPANGCPDAEACMAATPAARWLVKNAPRFGFEMSFPGGNKQNVKWEPWHWRWVGTSATAPGAARARFVFARARDQFPADPAVDRVVTIANVVPVAFVSVPAWVEPKVSKKKRRR
;
A
#
# COMPACT_ATOMS: atom_id res chain seq x y z
N MET A 1 4.10 -40.49 44.94
CA MET A 1 4.56 -40.08 43.59
C MET A 1 3.33 -39.83 42.70
N ARG A 2 2.92 -38.56 42.50
CA ARG A 2 1.84 -38.21 41.57
C ARG A 2 2.46 -37.91 40.20
N ARG A 3 2.08 -38.70 39.19
CA ARG A 3 2.53 -38.55 37.80
C ARG A 3 1.92 -37.27 37.21
N ILE A 4 2.77 -36.34 36.81
CA ILE A 4 2.39 -35.16 36.05
C ILE A 4 2.19 -35.62 34.60
N ALA A 5 0.97 -35.50 34.07
CA ALA A 5 0.71 -35.73 32.64
C ALA A 5 1.39 -34.61 31.83
N PRO A 6 2.08 -34.92 30.71
CA PRO A 6 2.66 -33.89 29.88
C PRO A 6 1.53 -33.10 29.20
N ALA A 7 1.47 -31.79 29.43
CA ALA A 7 0.60 -30.92 28.67
C ALA A 7 1.05 -30.96 27.20
N LEU A 8 0.19 -31.50 26.33
CA LEU A 8 0.39 -31.44 24.89
C LEU A 8 0.24 -29.97 24.48
N LEU A 9 1.36 -29.28 24.27
CA LEU A 9 1.39 -27.99 23.59
C LEU A 9 0.99 -28.24 22.13
N LEU A 10 -0.29 -28.01 21.83
CA LEU A 10 -0.77 -27.85 20.46
C LEU A 10 -0.09 -26.62 19.88
N PHE A 11 1.02 -26.81 19.19
CA PHE A 11 1.55 -25.78 18.30
C PHE A 11 0.50 -25.57 17.20
N ALA A 12 -0.20 -24.43 17.23
CA ALA A 12 -1.02 -24.02 16.11
C ALA A 12 -0.11 -24.00 14.88
N THR A 13 -0.36 -24.90 13.93
CA THR A 13 0.29 -24.84 12.62
C THR A 13 0.07 -23.42 12.10
N PRO A 14 1.11 -22.68 11.68
CA PRO A 14 0.88 -21.38 11.07
C PRO A 14 -0.10 -21.59 9.93
N ALA A 15 -1.23 -20.87 9.99
CA ALA A 15 -2.23 -20.92 8.93
C ALA A 15 -1.50 -20.63 7.61
N GLY A 16 -1.59 -21.51 6.62
CA GLY A 16 -0.95 -21.28 5.33
C GLY A 16 -1.65 -20.15 4.57
N ALA A 17 -0.99 -19.58 3.57
CA ALA A 17 -1.65 -18.64 2.68
C ALA A 17 -2.61 -19.39 1.76
N GLN A 18 -3.86 -18.95 1.70
CA GLN A 18 -4.86 -19.58 0.84
C GLN A 18 -4.43 -19.50 -0.63
N VAL A 19 -4.55 -20.62 -1.34
CA VAL A 19 -4.36 -20.72 -2.79
C VAL A 19 -5.58 -21.39 -3.41
N CYS A 20 -5.45 -21.96 -4.61
CA CYS A 20 -6.57 -22.50 -5.36
C CYS A 20 -7.12 -23.81 -4.78
N ALA A 21 -8.38 -24.12 -5.12
CA ALA A 21 -9.04 -25.38 -4.75
C ALA A 21 -9.04 -25.72 -3.24
N GLY A 22 -9.03 -24.70 -2.37
CA GLY A 22 -9.01 -24.88 -0.91
C GLY A 22 -7.66 -25.31 -0.34
N ALA A 23 -6.61 -25.34 -1.16
CA ALA A 23 -5.25 -25.59 -0.71
C ALA A 23 -4.64 -24.35 -0.04
N SER A 24 -3.51 -24.56 0.63
CA SER A 24 -2.71 -23.49 1.24
C SER A 24 -1.23 -23.70 0.95
N ALA A 25 -0.52 -22.58 0.76
CA ALA A 25 0.93 -22.55 0.61
C ALA A 25 1.61 -22.19 1.93
N SER A 26 2.87 -22.61 2.08
CA SER A 26 3.69 -22.17 3.21
C SER A 26 3.94 -20.67 3.14
N MET A 27 3.99 -20.03 4.31
CA MET A 27 4.43 -18.64 4.43
C MET A 27 5.84 -18.58 4.98
N ALA A 28 6.58 -17.57 4.54
CA ALA A 28 7.83 -17.18 5.18
C ALA A 28 7.57 -16.67 6.61
N SER A 29 8.61 -16.59 7.44
CA SER A 29 8.51 -16.12 8.82
C SER A 29 8.02 -14.69 8.96
N ASP A 30 8.18 -13.88 7.91
CA ASP A 30 7.64 -12.52 7.79
C ASP A 30 6.18 -12.48 7.29
N GLY A 31 5.54 -13.64 7.14
CA GLY A 31 4.17 -13.79 6.67
C GLY A 31 4.02 -13.65 5.16
N ARG A 32 5.10 -13.60 4.36
CA ARG A 32 4.97 -13.56 2.90
C ARG A 32 4.55 -14.90 2.32
N ALA A 33 3.70 -14.86 1.30
CA ALA A 33 3.38 -15.97 0.42
C ALA A 33 3.92 -15.69 -0.98
N PHE A 34 4.83 -16.52 -1.46
CA PHE A 34 5.48 -16.35 -2.78
C PHE A 34 6.05 -14.94 -3.02
N GLY A 35 6.61 -14.31 -1.97
CA GLY A 35 7.18 -12.96 -2.05
C GLY A 35 6.18 -11.81 -1.80
N HIS A 36 4.88 -12.09 -1.71
CA HIS A 36 3.86 -11.08 -1.45
C HIS A 36 3.57 -10.90 0.04
N LEU A 37 3.62 -9.65 0.50
CA LEU A 37 3.27 -9.28 1.87
C LEU A 37 1.77 -9.46 2.14
N PRO A 38 1.37 -9.85 3.37
CA PRO A 38 -0.04 -9.96 3.72
C PRO A 38 -0.64 -8.57 3.88
N TYR A 39 -1.86 -8.41 3.36
CA TYR A 39 -2.66 -7.20 3.45
C TYR A 39 -4.09 -7.54 3.86
N GLY A 40 -4.71 -6.65 4.64
CA GLY A 40 -6.15 -6.73 4.93
C GLY A 40 -7.01 -6.28 3.75
N ASP A 41 -8.32 -6.46 3.89
CA ASP A 41 -9.31 -5.91 2.96
C ASP A 41 -9.79 -4.54 3.45
N ALA A 42 -10.02 -3.61 2.53
CA ALA A 42 -10.59 -2.31 2.84
C ALA A 42 -12.07 -2.47 3.26
N PRO A 43 -12.51 -1.80 4.35
CA PRO A 43 -13.93 -1.72 4.66
C PRO A 43 -14.70 -1.07 3.49
N PRO A 44 -15.86 -1.62 3.08
CA PRO A 44 -16.64 -1.06 1.97
C PRO A 44 -16.97 0.43 2.14
N ASP A 45 -17.24 0.89 3.37
CA ASP A 45 -17.60 2.29 3.66
C ASP A 45 -16.44 3.29 3.45
N ASP A 46 -15.20 2.78 3.43
CA ASP A 46 -14.01 3.59 3.14
C ASP A 46 -13.80 3.76 1.64
N LEU A 47 -14.47 2.97 0.80
CA LEU A 47 -14.30 2.93 -0.65
C LEU A 47 -15.31 3.83 -1.37
N VAL A 48 -14.83 4.57 -2.34
CA VAL A 48 -15.63 5.44 -3.22
C VAL A 48 -15.25 5.19 -4.67
N ALA A 49 -16.15 5.52 -5.60
CA ALA A 49 -15.84 5.44 -7.02
C ALA A 49 -14.69 6.39 -7.38
N ALA A 50 -13.80 5.94 -8.27
CA ALA A 50 -12.80 6.82 -8.86
C ALA A 50 -13.45 7.87 -9.79
N PRO A 51 -12.73 8.96 -10.14
CA PRO A 51 -13.27 10.03 -10.98
C PRO A 51 -13.93 9.52 -12.27
N ALA A 52 -15.04 10.15 -12.66
CA ALA A 52 -15.82 9.74 -13.82
C ALA A 52 -14.98 9.74 -15.10
N GLY A 53 -15.12 8.69 -15.92
CA GLY A 53 -14.38 8.54 -17.18
C GLY A 53 -12.91 8.13 -17.04
N PHE A 54 -12.36 8.08 -15.82
CA PHE A 54 -10.98 7.63 -15.59
C PHE A 54 -10.83 6.11 -15.70
N ALA A 55 -11.80 5.35 -15.20
CA ALA A 55 -11.67 3.90 -15.16
C ALA A 55 -12.24 3.22 -16.40
N LEU A 56 -11.52 2.21 -16.91
CA LEU A 56 -11.97 1.39 -18.05
C LEU A 56 -13.16 0.49 -17.69
N ASN A 57 -13.26 0.15 -16.41
CA ASN A 57 -14.33 -0.61 -15.78
C ASN A 57 -14.61 -0.01 -14.40
N GLY A 58 -15.55 -0.57 -13.63
CA GLY A 58 -15.76 -0.17 -12.24
C GLY A 58 -14.46 -0.16 -11.43
N CYS A 59 -14.13 0.98 -10.82
CA CYS A 59 -12.94 1.20 -10.01
C CYS A 59 -13.34 1.92 -8.74
N GLN A 60 -13.04 1.31 -7.59
CA GLN A 60 -13.20 1.91 -6.29
C GLN A 60 -11.84 2.05 -5.61
N LEU A 61 -11.64 3.14 -4.90
CA LEU A 61 -10.45 3.44 -4.12
C LEU A 61 -10.88 3.97 -2.77
N ARG A 62 -9.97 3.93 -1.79
CA ARG A 62 -10.21 4.64 -0.54
C ARG A 62 -10.41 6.12 -0.80
N ARG A 63 -11.38 6.72 -0.09
CA ARG A 63 -11.69 8.14 -0.20
C ARG A 63 -10.48 9.06 -0.07
N ASP A 64 -9.51 8.68 0.76
CA ASP A 64 -8.27 9.44 1.00
C ASP A 64 -7.43 9.62 -0.28
N VAL A 65 -7.53 8.68 -1.23
CA VAL A 65 -6.75 8.67 -2.48
C VAL A 65 -7.30 9.69 -3.48
N ILE A 66 -8.61 9.95 -3.45
CA ILE A 66 -9.32 10.67 -4.51
C ILE A 66 -8.78 12.09 -4.72
N PRO A 67 -8.58 12.94 -3.70
CA PRO A 67 -8.09 14.30 -3.92
C PRO A 67 -6.71 14.34 -4.59
N ASP A 68 -5.85 13.39 -4.28
CA ASP A 68 -4.50 13.31 -4.84
C ASP A 68 -4.52 12.72 -6.26
N LEU A 69 -5.41 11.75 -6.51
CA LEU A 69 -5.66 11.20 -7.85
C LEU A 69 -6.21 12.27 -8.79
N GLU A 70 -7.19 13.06 -8.38
CA GLU A 70 -7.74 14.15 -9.19
C GLU A 70 -6.69 15.17 -9.58
N ARG A 71 -5.80 15.55 -8.64
CA ARG A 71 -4.69 16.45 -8.95
C ARG A 71 -3.68 15.83 -9.92
N LEU A 72 -3.39 14.53 -9.80
CA LEU A 72 -2.54 13.80 -10.75
C LEU A 72 -3.17 13.81 -12.15
N LEU A 73 -4.47 13.49 -12.25
CA LEU A 73 -5.17 13.44 -13.53
C LEU A 73 -5.29 14.82 -14.18
N ALA A 74 -5.55 15.87 -13.41
CA ALA A 74 -5.56 17.24 -13.91
C ALA A 74 -4.18 17.66 -14.45
N ALA A 75 -3.09 17.33 -13.73
CA ALA A 75 -1.74 17.60 -14.19
C ALA A 75 -1.39 16.81 -15.47
N ALA A 76 -1.80 15.53 -15.54
CA ALA A 76 -1.62 14.70 -16.73
C ALA A 76 -2.46 15.20 -17.93
N GLN A 77 -3.63 15.77 -17.68
CA GLN A 77 -4.47 16.36 -18.74
C GLN A 77 -3.84 17.62 -19.34
N GLY A 78 -3.17 18.42 -18.51
CA GLY A 78 -2.50 19.65 -18.95
C GLY A 78 -1.12 19.45 -19.60
N ASP A 79 -0.53 18.27 -19.48
CA ASP A 79 0.80 17.98 -20.04
C ASP A 79 0.68 17.41 -21.46
N SER A 80 1.35 18.02 -22.44
CA SER A 80 1.31 17.62 -23.85
C SER A 80 1.88 16.23 -24.12
N LEU A 81 2.66 15.66 -23.20
CA LEU A 81 3.19 14.30 -23.33
C LEU A 81 2.16 13.22 -22.96
N VAL A 82 1.10 13.59 -22.24
CA VAL A 82 0.12 12.64 -21.71
C VAL A 82 -1.29 12.94 -22.19
N MET A 83 -1.71 14.21 -22.19
CA MET A 83 -3.00 14.67 -22.73
C MET A 83 -4.21 13.82 -22.31
N GLY A 84 -4.26 13.40 -21.04
CA GLY A 84 -5.38 12.60 -20.54
C GLY A 84 -5.41 11.15 -21.01
N GLN A 85 -4.28 10.58 -21.43
CA GLN A 85 -4.20 9.16 -21.83
C GLN A 85 -4.24 8.17 -20.65
N LEU A 86 -4.13 8.64 -19.40
CA LEU A 86 -4.14 7.78 -18.23
C LEU A 86 -5.55 7.27 -17.92
N ARG A 87 -5.66 5.97 -17.68
CA ARG A 87 -6.89 5.30 -17.23
C ARG A 87 -6.62 4.37 -16.07
N ALA A 88 -7.63 4.06 -15.26
CA ALA A 88 -7.58 2.97 -14.30
C ALA A 88 -7.95 1.65 -14.99
N LEU A 89 -7.03 0.70 -14.96
CA LEU A 89 -7.25 -0.68 -15.38
C LEU A 89 -7.92 -1.50 -14.28
N SER A 90 -7.38 -1.38 -13.06
CA SER A 90 -7.82 -2.11 -11.86
C SER A 90 -7.57 -1.24 -10.63
N CYS A 91 -8.41 -1.39 -9.60
CA CYS A 91 -8.34 -0.62 -8.35
C CYS A 91 -8.59 -1.55 -7.17
N HIS A 92 -9.42 -1.18 -6.19
CA HIS A 92 -9.78 -2.10 -5.11
C HIS A 92 -10.28 -3.45 -5.63
N ARG A 93 -9.76 -4.51 -5.00
CA ARG A 93 -10.14 -5.88 -5.27
C ARG A 93 -10.23 -6.59 -3.94
N SER A 94 -11.44 -7.00 -3.54
CA SER A 94 -11.63 -7.75 -2.31
C SER A 94 -10.82 -9.05 -2.32
N ILE A 95 -10.51 -9.57 -1.14
CA ILE A 95 -9.78 -10.84 -0.99
C ILE A 95 -10.50 -11.98 -1.72
N ILE A 96 -11.84 -11.99 -1.65
CA ILE A 96 -12.68 -12.98 -2.36
C ILE A 96 -12.51 -12.85 -3.88
N ARG A 97 -12.57 -11.63 -4.42
CA ARG A 97 -12.35 -11.41 -5.86
C ARG A 97 -10.91 -11.72 -6.25
N GLN A 98 -9.94 -11.47 -5.38
CA GLN A 98 -8.54 -11.83 -5.59
C GLN A 98 -8.37 -13.35 -5.74
N ALA A 99 -9.11 -14.16 -4.98
CA ALA A 99 -9.12 -15.62 -5.15
C ALA A 99 -9.59 -16.04 -6.54
N SER A 100 -10.67 -15.44 -7.05
CA SER A 100 -11.12 -15.70 -8.42
C SER A 100 -10.07 -15.28 -9.45
N VAL A 101 -9.40 -14.13 -9.28
CA VAL A 101 -8.36 -13.67 -10.21
C VAL A 101 -7.12 -14.55 -10.18
N PHE A 102 -6.65 -14.93 -8.99
CA PHE A 102 -5.50 -15.81 -8.82
C PHE A 102 -5.77 -17.17 -9.49
N CYS A 103 -6.94 -17.76 -9.25
CA CYS A 103 -7.29 -19.10 -9.72
C CYS A 103 -7.89 -19.18 -11.13
N ARG A 104 -8.15 -18.04 -11.79
CA ARG A 104 -8.78 -18.01 -13.14
C ARG A 104 -7.99 -18.78 -14.20
N ALA A 105 -6.67 -18.89 -14.06
CA ALA A 105 -5.84 -19.58 -15.04
C ALA A 105 -5.96 -21.12 -14.93
N HIS A 106 -6.28 -21.67 -13.75
CA HIS A 106 -6.31 -23.12 -13.52
C HIS A 106 -7.16 -23.53 -12.30
N PRO A 107 -8.44 -23.90 -12.45
CA PRO A 107 -9.15 -24.62 -11.41
C PRO A 107 -8.54 -26.04 -11.28
N GLY A 108 -7.61 -26.23 -10.34
CA GLY A 108 -7.03 -27.55 -10.01
C GLY A 108 -5.61 -27.85 -10.53
N ALA A 109 -4.79 -26.84 -10.86
CA ALA A 109 -3.38 -27.09 -11.19
C ALA A 109 -2.51 -27.35 -9.94
N PRO A 110 -1.34 -28.01 -10.10
CA PRO A 110 -0.37 -28.25 -9.02
C PRO A 110 0.18 -26.96 -8.38
N THR A 111 0.78 -27.08 -7.20
CA THR A 111 1.39 -25.95 -6.45
C THR A 111 2.45 -25.16 -7.22
N ASP A 112 3.16 -25.78 -8.17
CA ASP A 112 4.12 -25.09 -9.04
C ASP A 112 3.44 -24.09 -9.98
N ALA A 113 2.16 -24.33 -10.30
CA ALA A 113 1.34 -23.37 -11.02
C ALA A 113 1.00 -22.17 -10.13
N ASP A 114 0.81 -22.34 -8.81
CA ASP A 114 0.58 -21.24 -7.88
C ASP A 114 1.82 -20.34 -7.72
N ALA A 115 3.01 -20.95 -7.60
CA ALA A 115 4.26 -20.19 -7.56
C ALA A 115 4.50 -19.40 -8.85
N THR A 116 4.28 -20.03 -10.01
CA THR A 116 4.38 -19.37 -11.32
C THR A 116 3.34 -18.27 -11.46
N ARG A 117 2.11 -18.51 -11.00
CA ARG A 117 1.02 -17.52 -10.99
C ARG A 117 1.37 -16.32 -10.11
N ALA A 118 1.97 -16.58 -8.94
CA ALA A 118 2.36 -15.58 -7.98
C ALA A 118 3.47 -14.64 -8.47
N ILE A 119 4.21 -14.98 -9.52
CA ILE A 119 5.12 -14.03 -10.18
C ILE A 119 4.36 -12.79 -10.65
N SER A 120 3.12 -12.95 -11.10
CA SER A 120 2.33 -11.86 -11.73
C SER A 120 1.05 -11.48 -11.00
N VAL A 121 0.55 -12.33 -10.11
CA VAL A 121 -0.72 -12.08 -9.41
C VAL A 121 -0.62 -12.60 -7.99
N ALA A 122 -0.76 -11.70 -7.03
CA ALA A 122 -0.67 -12.05 -5.61
C ALA A 122 -1.72 -13.09 -5.18
N PRO A 123 -1.39 -13.98 -4.22
CA PRO A 123 -2.39 -14.81 -3.55
C PRO A 123 -3.48 -13.98 -2.85
N PRO A 124 -4.66 -14.57 -2.61
CA PRO A 124 -5.71 -13.96 -1.77
C PRO A 124 -5.19 -13.54 -0.39
N GLY A 125 -5.49 -12.31 0.02
CA GLY A 125 -4.98 -11.75 1.28
C GLY A 125 -3.55 -11.20 1.19
N HIS A 126 -2.90 -11.28 0.02
CA HIS A 126 -1.55 -10.77 -0.19
C HIS A 126 -1.48 -9.73 -1.34
N SER A 127 -2.62 -9.30 -1.88
CA SER A 127 -2.66 -8.26 -2.92
C SER A 127 -2.80 -6.87 -2.31
N GLU A 128 -1.92 -5.94 -2.73
CA GLU A 128 -2.03 -4.52 -2.36
C GLU A 128 -3.37 -3.90 -2.80
N HIS A 129 -4.00 -4.39 -3.87
CA HIS A 129 -5.33 -3.90 -4.29
C HIS A 129 -6.40 -4.06 -3.21
N SER A 130 -6.30 -5.07 -2.34
CA SER A 130 -7.24 -5.28 -1.24
C SER A 130 -7.26 -4.11 -0.26
N THR A 131 -6.15 -3.37 -0.17
CA THR A 131 -6.04 -2.20 0.72
C THR A 131 -6.89 -1.02 0.26
N GLY A 132 -7.29 -0.97 -1.02
CA GLY A 132 -7.98 0.17 -1.63
C GLY A 132 -7.10 1.41 -1.84
N TYR A 133 -5.80 1.36 -1.52
CA TYR A 133 -4.83 2.42 -1.77
C TYR A 133 -4.08 2.24 -3.10
N THR A 134 -4.33 1.16 -3.82
CA THR A 134 -3.55 0.73 -4.98
C THR A 134 -4.39 0.68 -6.24
N LEU A 135 -3.81 1.10 -7.35
CA LEU A 135 -4.41 1.00 -8.68
C LEU A 135 -3.38 0.64 -9.75
N ASP A 136 -3.90 0.07 -10.83
CA ASP A 136 -3.17 -0.20 -12.06
C ASP A 136 -3.51 0.88 -13.08
N PHE A 137 -2.50 1.61 -13.55
CA PHE A 137 -2.67 2.54 -14.66
C PHE A 137 -2.63 1.80 -15.99
N ALA A 138 -3.58 2.12 -16.86
CA ALA A 138 -3.56 1.83 -18.28
C ALA A 138 -3.34 3.12 -19.08
N ILE A 139 -2.87 2.96 -20.31
CA ILE A 139 -2.63 4.07 -21.23
C ILE A 139 -3.51 3.88 -22.45
N ARG A 140 -4.23 4.94 -22.84
CA ARG A 140 -5.16 4.92 -23.97
C ARG A 140 -4.89 6.09 -24.91
N PRO A 141 -4.74 5.84 -26.23
CA PRO A 141 -4.78 4.53 -26.89
C PRO A 141 -3.61 3.63 -26.50
N ALA A 142 -3.81 2.31 -26.58
CA ALA A 142 -2.83 1.31 -26.12
C ALA A 142 -1.58 1.21 -27.02
N ASN A 143 -1.67 1.70 -28.27
CA ASN A 143 -0.55 1.82 -29.21
C ASN A 143 0.29 0.55 -29.36
N GLY A 144 -0.36 -0.62 -29.43
CA GLY A 144 0.29 -1.91 -29.63
C GLY A 144 0.89 -2.55 -28.38
N CYS A 145 0.77 -1.92 -27.21
CA CYS A 145 1.15 -2.53 -25.93
C CYS A 145 -0.11 -3.02 -25.19
N PRO A 146 -0.23 -4.34 -24.89
CA PRO A 146 -1.34 -4.84 -24.08
C PRO A 146 -1.35 -4.22 -22.67
N ASP A 147 -2.50 -4.27 -22.01
CA ASP A 147 -2.62 -3.85 -20.62
C ASP A 147 -1.79 -4.74 -19.70
N ALA A 148 -1.25 -4.14 -18.63
CA ALA A 148 -0.41 -4.82 -17.64
C ALA A 148 0.83 -5.53 -18.22
N GLU A 149 1.44 -4.91 -19.24
CA GLU A 149 2.67 -5.37 -19.87
C GLU A 149 3.80 -4.34 -19.80
N ALA A 150 5.03 -4.83 -19.72
CA ALA A 150 6.23 -4.00 -19.51
C ALA A 150 6.48 -2.96 -20.61
N CYS A 151 6.01 -3.23 -21.84
CA CYS A 151 6.12 -2.29 -22.97
C CYS A 151 5.49 -0.92 -22.67
N MET A 152 4.56 -0.82 -21.71
CA MET A 152 3.92 0.45 -21.38
C MET A 152 4.93 1.46 -20.84
N ALA A 153 6.00 1.01 -20.19
CA ALA A 153 7.04 1.87 -19.62
C ALA A 153 7.74 2.71 -20.70
N ALA A 154 7.71 2.27 -21.96
CA ALA A 154 8.26 2.99 -23.10
C ALA A 154 7.31 4.06 -23.66
N THR A 155 6.12 4.24 -23.12
CA THR A 155 5.20 5.30 -23.55
C THR A 155 5.55 6.66 -22.89
N PRO A 156 5.25 7.79 -23.55
CA PRO A 156 5.37 9.11 -22.93
C PRO A 156 4.59 9.24 -21.62
N ALA A 157 3.37 8.71 -21.56
CA ALA A 157 2.52 8.76 -20.38
C ALA A 157 3.07 7.96 -19.19
N ALA A 158 3.63 6.77 -19.39
CA ALA A 158 4.28 6.03 -18.30
C ALA A 158 5.53 6.73 -17.79
N ARG A 159 6.36 7.29 -18.69
CA ARG A 159 7.53 8.08 -18.28
C ARG A 159 7.13 9.33 -17.49
N TRP A 160 6.03 9.97 -17.87
CA TRP A 160 5.48 11.07 -17.10
C TRP A 160 5.04 10.64 -15.70
N LEU A 161 4.37 9.49 -15.58
CA LEU A 161 4.01 8.92 -14.27
C LEU A 161 5.25 8.70 -13.40
N VAL A 162 6.29 8.04 -13.91
CA VAL A 162 7.56 7.84 -13.19
C VAL A 162 8.15 9.14 -12.66
N LYS A 163 8.07 10.23 -13.43
CA LYS A 163 8.62 11.52 -13.00
C LYS A 163 7.72 12.28 -12.02
N ASN A 164 6.40 12.13 -12.12
CA ASN A 164 5.45 13.06 -11.47
C ASN A 164 4.56 12.44 -10.41
N ALA A 165 4.23 11.15 -10.51
CA ALA A 165 3.33 10.46 -9.59
C ALA A 165 3.73 10.59 -8.10
N PRO A 166 5.04 10.58 -7.72
CA PRO A 166 5.44 10.81 -6.33
C PRO A 166 4.99 12.15 -5.74
N ARG A 167 4.88 13.21 -6.57
CA ARG A 167 4.41 14.54 -6.15
C ARG A 167 2.93 14.53 -5.75
N PHE A 168 2.20 13.50 -6.17
CA PHE A 168 0.80 13.25 -5.83
C PHE A 168 0.65 12.07 -4.85
N GLY A 169 1.74 11.64 -4.22
CA GLY A 169 1.69 10.59 -3.19
C GLY A 169 1.58 9.18 -3.75
N PHE A 170 1.81 8.96 -5.05
CA PHE A 170 1.83 7.62 -5.65
C PHE A 170 3.27 7.14 -5.84
N GLU A 171 3.54 5.91 -5.43
CA GLU A 171 4.83 5.23 -5.62
C GLU A 171 4.64 3.86 -6.28
N MET A 172 5.60 3.44 -7.11
CA MET A 172 5.51 2.19 -7.88
C MET A 172 5.99 1.01 -7.05
N SER A 173 5.09 0.10 -6.70
CA SER A 173 5.36 -0.94 -5.69
C SER A 173 6.38 -1.99 -6.14
N PHE A 174 6.38 -2.33 -7.43
CA PHE A 174 7.19 -3.43 -7.97
C PHE A 174 8.10 -2.95 -9.11
N PRO A 175 9.19 -2.22 -8.81
CA PRO A 175 10.17 -1.82 -9.81
C PRO A 175 10.96 -3.02 -10.35
N GLY A 176 11.69 -2.80 -11.45
CA GLY A 176 12.58 -3.79 -12.03
C GLY A 176 13.63 -4.26 -11.02
N GLY A 177 13.78 -5.58 -10.84
CA GLY A 177 14.72 -6.14 -9.87
C GLY A 177 14.31 -6.01 -8.40
N ASN A 178 13.03 -5.74 -8.10
CA ASN A 178 12.54 -5.70 -6.72
C ASN A 178 12.85 -7.02 -5.96
N LYS A 179 13.12 -6.91 -4.66
CA LYS A 179 13.53 -8.04 -3.81
C LYS A 179 12.36 -8.94 -3.36
N GLN A 180 11.14 -8.66 -3.82
CA GLN A 180 9.99 -9.53 -3.57
C GLN A 180 9.91 -10.68 -4.59
N ASN A 181 10.72 -10.68 -5.64
CA ASN A 181 10.62 -11.63 -6.78
C ASN A 181 9.25 -11.59 -7.47
N VAL A 182 8.54 -10.46 -7.34
CA VAL A 182 7.35 -10.15 -8.14
C VAL A 182 7.83 -9.59 -9.47
N LYS A 183 7.11 -9.85 -10.57
CA LYS A 183 7.46 -9.28 -11.87
C LYS A 183 7.55 -7.76 -11.78
N TRP A 184 8.27 -7.16 -12.72
CA TRP A 184 8.24 -5.71 -12.86
C TRP A 184 6.85 -5.27 -13.34
N GLU A 185 6.22 -4.35 -12.59
CA GLU A 185 4.86 -3.89 -12.85
C GLU A 185 4.81 -2.35 -13.01
N PRO A 186 5.21 -1.80 -14.17
CA PRO A 186 5.17 -0.36 -14.42
C PRO A 186 3.76 0.28 -14.34
N TRP A 187 2.71 -0.54 -14.37
CA TRP A 187 1.32 -0.12 -14.18
C TRP A 187 0.90 -0.04 -12.72
N HIS A 188 1.55 -0.72 -11.77
CA HIS A 188 1.04 -0.94 -10.42
C HIS A 188 1.56 0.10 -9.44
N TRP A 189 0.67 0.94 -8.92
CA TRP A 189 1.00 2.07 -8.06
C TRP A 189 0.17 2.07 -6.79
N ARG A 190 0.83 2.32 -5.66
CA ARG A 190 0.17 2.52 -4.37
C ARG A 190 0.23 3.98 -3.96
N TRP A 191 -0.83 4.46 -3.34
CA TRP A 191 -0.89 5.77 -2.73
C TRP A 191 -0.49 5.71 -1.26
N VAL A 192 0.36 6.65 -0.86
CA VAL A 192 0.94 6.79 0.48
C VAL A 192 0.89 8.23 0.99
N GLY A 193 0.16 9.10 0.28
CA GLY A 193 0.03 10.53 0.55
C GLY A 193 1.23 11.35 0.13
N THR A 194 0.96 12.56 -0.38
CA THR A 194 1.98 13.55 -0.79
C THR A 194 2.99 13.88 0.31
N SER A 195 2.58 13.74 1.57
CA SER A 195 3.43 13.85 2.76
C SER A 195 2.89 12.94 3.85
N ALA A 196 3.64 12.73 4.93
CA ALA A 196 3.16 11.94 6.06
C ALA A 196 1.97 12.58 6.80
N THR A 197 1.78 13.89 6.67
CA THR A 197 0.71 14.65 7.32
C THR A 197 -0.51 14.87 6.42
N ALA A 198 -0.45 14.46 5.15
CA ALA A 198 -1.61 14.51 4.27
C ALA A 198 -2.76 13.66 4.86
N PRO A 199 -4.03 14.12 4.80
CA PRO A 199 -5.17 13.36 5.30
C PRO A 199 -5.18 11.93 4.76
N GLY A 200 -5.32 10.93 5.64
CA GLY A 200 -5.30 9.51 5.27
C GLY A 200 -3.90 8.89 5.05
N ALA A 201 -2.86 9.71 4.87
CA ALA A 201 -1.50 9.23 4.60
C ALA A 201 -0.92 8.40 5.74
N ALA A 202 -1.21 8.74 7.00
CA ALA A 202 -0.77 7.97 8.15
C ALA A 202 -1.26 6.51 8.09
N ARG A 203 -2.52 6.29 7.69
CA ARG A 203 -3.09 4.94 7.53
C ARG A 203 -2.43 4.21 6.36
N ALA A 204 -2.32 4.85 5.20
CA ALA A 204 -1.67 4.25 4.03
C ALA A 204 -0.21 3.87 4.32
N ARG A 205 0.56 4.78 4.92
CA ARG A 205 1.96 4.55 5.30
C ARG A 205 2.11 3.47 6.35
N PHE A 206 1.15 3.32 7.27
CA PHE A 206 1.13 2.20 8.21
C PHE A 206 0.91 0.86 7.49
N VAL A 207 -0.09 0.79 6.60
CA VAL A 207 -0.40 -0.41 5.80
C VAL A 207 0.83 -0.85 4.99
N PHE A 208 1.54 0.10 4.37
CA PHE A 208 2.71 -0.19 3.55
C PHE A 208 4.04 -0.06 4.30
N ALA A 209 4.07 0.08 5.62
CA ALA A 209 5.30 0.39 6.36
C ALA A 209 6.40 -0.65 6.09
N ARG A 210 6.04 -1.95 6.14
CA ARG A 210 6.97 -3.05 5.89
C ARG A 210 7.40 -3.10 4.42
N ALA A 211 6.47 -2.94 3.49
CA ALA A 211 6.76 -2.91 2.06
C ALA A 211 7.75 -1.78 1.76
N ARG A 212 7.45 -0.56 2.21
CA ARG A 212 8.31 0.60 2.02
C ARG A 212 9.70 0.41 2.60
N ASP A 213 9.82 -0.24 3.75
CA ASP A 213 11.09 -0.46 4.44
C ASP A 213 11.96 -1.53 3.77
N GLN A 214 11.39 -2.71 3.51
CA GLN A 214 12.12 -3.89 3.05
C GLN A 214 12.17 -4.01 1.52
N PHE A 215 11.17 -3.46 0.84
CA PHE A 215 10.92 -3.55 -0.60
C PHE A 215 10.55 -2.16 -1.15
N PRO A 216 11.49 -1.20 -1.09
CA PRO A 216 11.20 0.18 -1.43
C PRO A 216 10.67 0.29 -2.86
N ALA A 217 9.63 1.11 -3.02
CA ALA A 217 9.14 1.50 -4.33
C ALA A 217 10.21 2.30 -5.09
N ASP A 218 10.11 2.31 -6.42
CA ASP A 218 10.89 3.19 -7.27
C ASP A 218 10.06 3.58 -8.49
N PRO A 219 9.68 4.85 -8.68
CA PRO A 219 10.01 5.97 -7.80
C PRO A 219 9.26 5.87 -6.47
N ALA A 220 9.92 6.29 -5.40
CA ALA A 220 9.34 6.37 -4.06
C ALA A 220 8.75 7.77 -3.80
N VAL A 221 7.73 7.85 -2.96
CA VAL A 221 7.34 9.12 -2.32
C VAL A 221 8.25 9.33 -1.12
N ASP A 222 8.77 10.55 -0.94
CA ASP A 222 9.71 10.83 0.14
C ASP A 222 9.18 10.42 1.53
N ARG A 223 10.10 9.85 2.32
CA ARG A 223 9.84 9.48 3.71
C ARG A 223 9.87 10.67 4.65
N VAL A 224 10.47 11.80 4.24
CA VAL A 224 10.73 12.94 5.11
C VAL A 224 9.42 13.68 5.41
N VAL A 225 9.07 13.73 6.69
CA VAL A 225 8.19 14.78 7.22
C VAL A 225 9.03 16.03 7.27
N THR A 226 8.94 16.89 6.25
CA THR A 226 9.47 18.25 6.41
C THR A 226 8.53 18.93 7.41
N ILE A 227 8.84 18.84 8.70
CA ILE A 227 8.29 19.78 9.68
C ILE A 227 8.99 21.10 9.37
N ALA A 228 8.46 21.82 8.38
CA ALA A 228 8.97 23.12 8.00
C ALA A 228 8.91 24.00 9.26
N ASN A 229 10.10 24.31 9.81
CA ASN A 229 10.29 25.20 10.95
C ASN A 229 9.52 24.79 12.22
N VAL A 230 10.03 23.79 12.94
CA VAL A 230 9.86 23.84 14.39
C VAL A 230 10.69 25.02 14.88
N VAL A 231 10.06 26.19 15.03
CA VAL A 231 10.65 27.26 15.84
C VAL A 231 10.90 26.62 17.20
N PRO A 232 12.15 26.54 17.70
CA PRO A 232 12.39 26.01 19.03
C PRO A 232 11.54 26.82 19.99
N VAL A 233 10.64 26.17 20.72
CA VAL A 233 9.92 26.82 21.80
C VAL A 233 11.00 27.34 22.74
N ALA A 234 11.10 28.66 22.86
CA ALA A 234 12.02 29.26 23.82
C ALA A 234 11.65 28.68 25.19
N PHE A 235 12.56 27.93 25.80
CA PHE A 235 12.40 27.50 27.17
C PHE A 235 12.33 28.77 28.02
N VAL A 236 11.12 29.15 28.43
CA VAL A 236 10.95 30.20 29.43
C VAL A 236 11.60 29.65 30.70
N SER A 237 12.62 30.35 31.19
CA SER A 237 13.23 30.03 32.47
C SER A 237 12.13 30.03 33.53
N VAL A 238 11.85 28.86 34.09
CA VAL A 238 10.96 28.76 35.25
C VAL A 238 11.66 29.51 36.38
N PRO A 239 11.04 30.54 36.99
CA PRO A 239 11.66 31.23 38.11
C PRO A 239 11.98 30.22 39.21
N ALA A 240 13.11 30.43 39.89
CA ALA A 240 13.49 29.60 41.03
C ALA A 240 12.33 29.56 42.04
N TRP A 241 11.97 28.35 42.45
CA TRP A 241 10.89 28.14 43.41
C TRP A 241 11.23 28.85 44.72
N VAL A 242 10.45 29.87 45.08
CA VAL A 242 10.63 30.58 46.35
C VAL A 242 9.84 29.83 47.41
N GLU A 243 10.56 29.24 48.37
CA GLU A 243 9.94 28.54 49.49
C GLU A 243 9.05 29.50 50.30
N PRO A 244 7.77 29.18 50.52
CA PRO A 244 6.86 30.08 51.21
C PRO A 244 7.30 30.27 52.67
N LYS A 245 7.44 31.53 53.10
CA LYS A 245 7.76 31.87 54.49
C LYS A 245 6.66 31.34 55.42
N VAL A 246 7.00 30.35 56.23
CA VAL A 246 6.14 29.85 57.30
C VAL A 246 5.94 30.94 58.34
N SER A 247 4.76 31.59 58.33
CA SER A 247 4.38 32.48 59.42
C SER A 247 4.08 31.61 60.65
N LYS A 248 4.91 31.72 61.69
CA LYS A 248 4.61 31.13 63.00
C LYS A 248 3.40 31.84 63.59
N LYS A 249 2.19 31.31 63.36
CA LYS A 249 1.01 31.69 64.14
C LYS A 249 1.28 31.32 65.60
N LYS A 250 1.49 32.34 66.45
CA LYS A 250 1.45 32.21 67.91
C LYS A 250 0.09 31.60 68.28
N ARG A 251 0.08 30.34 68.71
CA ARG A 251 -1.05 29.78 69.47
C ARG A 251 -1.22 30.63 70.72
N ARG A 252 -2.31 31.40 70.79
CA ARG A 252 -2.78 31.98 72.06
C ARG A 252 -3.55 30.88 72.79
N ARG A 253 -2.93 30.46 73.91
CA ARG A 253 -3.40 29.68 75.06
C ARG A 253 -4.46 28.61 74.79
#